data_AF-Q1WCG1-F1
#
_entry.id   AF-Q1WCG1-F1
#
_cell.length_a   1.000
_cell.length_b   1.000
_cell.length_c   1.000
_cell.angle_alpha   90.00
_cell.angle_beta   90.00
_cell.angle_gamma   90.00
#
_symmetry.space_group_name_H-M   'P 1'
#
loop_
_entity.id
_entity.type
_entity.pdbx_description
1 polymer ?
#
loop_
_entity_poly.entity_id
_entity_poly.type
_entity_poly.pdbx_seq_one_letter_code
_entity_poly.pdbx_strand_id
1 'polypeptide(L)'
;PERHESTLKRNLENLKIELKLWEGYLQKMGKGSFLAGKNFSMADVIFFPVFAFLPRFGLSKERYPYLMEYYERVKERPSIKSTWPPHWLEKATGEDTLKDL
;
A
#
# COMPACT_ATOMS: atom_id res chain seq x y z
N PRO A 1 -16.46 24.92 -2.90
CA PRO A 1 -15.39 24.50 -3.84
C PRO A 1 -13.99 24.50 -3.19
N GLU A 2 -13.48 25.66 -2.73
CA GLU A 2 -12.11 25.79 -2.17
C GLU A 2 -11.81 24.95 -0.92
N ARG A 3 -12.78 24.76 -0.02
CA ARG A 3 -12.62 23.93 1.19
C ARG A 3 -12.34 22.46 0.85
N HIS A 4 -12.83 21.99 -0.31
CA HIS A 4 -12.63 20.62 -0.76
C HIS A 4 -11.22 20.40 -1.32
N GLU A 5 -10.74 21.31 -2.17
CA GLU A 5 -9.40 21.24 -2.77
C GLU A 5 -8.29 21.37 -1.72
N SER A 6 -8.42 22.31 -0.78
CA SER A 6 -7.46 22.46 0.32
C SER A 6 -7.40 21.23 1.23
N THR A 7 -8.56 20.60 1.50
CA THR A 7 -8.61 19.35 2.27
C THR A 7 -7.95 18.20 1.51
N LEU A 8 -8.22 18.06 0.22
CA LEU A 8 -7.61 17.03 -0.62
C LEU A 8 -6.09 17.18 -0.67
N LYS A 9 -5.59 18.38 -0.92
CA LYS A 9 -4.14 18.67 -0.93
C LYS A 9 -3.47 18.29 0.40
N ARG A 10 -4.05 18.70 1.53
CA ARG A 10 -3.53 18.36 2.87
C ARG A 10 -3.52 16.85 3.10
N ASN A 11 -4.57 16.14 2.70
CA ASN A 11 -4.66 14.70 2.88
C ASN A 11 -3.63 13.96 2.03
N LEU A 12 -3.37 14.42 0.81
CA LEU A 12 -2.33 13.87 -0.06
C LEU A 12 -0.92 14.08 0.51
N GLU A 13 -0.63 15.27 1.04
CA GLU A 13 0.66 15.53 1.70
C GLU A 13 0.84 14.67 2.96
N ASN A 14 -0.22 14.51 3.77
CA ASN A 14 -0.19 13.61 4.92
C ASN A 14 0.04 12.16 4.50
N LEU A 15 -0.65 11.69 3.45
CA LEU A 15 -0.46 10.34 2.91
C LEU A 15 0.99 10.13 2.43
N LYS A 16 1.58 11.14 1.77
CA LYS A 16 2.98 11.10 1.34
C LYS A 16 3.96 10.98 2.51
N ILE A 17 3.69 11.67 3.62
CA ILE A 17 4.48 11.57 4.85
C ILE A 17 4.38 10.16 5.45
N GLU A 18 3.15 9.64 5.57
CA GLU A 18 2.91 8.27 6.07
C GLU A 18 3.60 7.22 5.20
N LEU A 19 3.46 7.30 3.87
CA LEU A 19 4.10 6.38 2.94
C LEU A 19 5.63 6.35 3.11
N LYS A 20 6.26 7.53 3.25
CA LYS A 20 7.70 7.61 3.52
C LYS A 20 8.09 6.95 4.84
N LEU A 21 7.26 7.06 5.86
CA LEU A 21 7.49 6.43 7.16
C LEU A 21 7.48 4.90 7.03
N TRP A 22 6.44 4.34 6.41
CA TRP A 22 6.30 2.90 6.22
C TRP A 22 7.35 2.32 5.26
N GLU A 23 7.69 3.05 4.20
CA GLU A 23 8.79 2.71 3.30
C GLU A 23 10.11 2.64 4.07
N GLY A 24 10.38 3.62 4.92
CA GLY A 24 11.58 3.65 5.77
C GLY A 24 11.62 2.51 6.80
N TYR A 25 10.47 2.09 7.34
CA TYR A 25 10.42 0.91 8.21
C TYR A 25 10.81 -0.36 7.46
N LEU A 26 10.18 -0.63 6.32
CA LEU A 26 10.50 -1.83 5.52
C LEU A 26 11.94 -1.82 5.00
N GLN A 27 12.44 -0.64 4.60
CA GLN A 27 13.86 -0.47 4.24
C GLN A 27 14.79 -0.90 5.37
N LYS A 28 14.54 -0.42 6.61
CA LYS A 28 15.37 -0.73 7.78
C LYS A 28 15.30 -2.21 8.16
N MET A 29 14.14 -2.86 7.98
CA MET A 29 13.97 -4.28 8.27
C MET A 29 14.64 -5.18 7.22
N GLY A 30 14.92 -4.64 6.04
CA GLY A 30 15.57 -5.33 4.94
C GLY A 30 14.64 -6.25 4.14
N LYS A 31 15.16 -6.71 3.01
CA LYS A 31 14.42 -7.52 2.03
C LYS A 31 13.78 -8.77 2.63
N GLY A 32 12.61 -9.10 2.12
CA GLY A 32 11.82 -10.25 2.57
C GLY A 32 11.24 -10.13 3.99
N SER A 33 11.39 -8.99 4.67
CA SER A 33 10.76 -8.75 5.97
C SER A 33 9.29 -8.40 5.84
N PHE A 34 8.51 -8.86 6.81
CA PHE A 34 7.16 -8.41 7.13
C PHE A 34 7.23 -7.18 8.04
N LEU A 35 6.09 -6.56 8.36
CA LEU A 35 6.05 -5.29 9.09
C LEU A 35 6.60 -5.37 10.52
N ALA A 36 6.57 -6.56 11.13
CA ALA A 36 7.03 -6.78 12.49
C ALA A 36 8.19 -7.80 12.59
N GLY A 37 8.83 -8.16 11.48
CA GLY A 37 10.04 -8.98 11.50
C GLY A 37 10.15 -9.91 10.30
N LYS A 38 10.80 -11.06 10.49
CA LYS A 38 10.95 -12.08 9.44
C LYS A 38 9.74 -12.99 9.28
N ASN A 39 8.81 -12.97 10.22
CA ASN A 39 7.61 -13.81 10.21
C ASN A 39 6.36 -12.96 10.00
N PHE A 40 5.40 -13.52 9.27
CA PHE A 40 4.07 -12.93 9.12
C PHE A 40 3.37 -12.90 10.48
N SER A 41 2.71 -11.79 10.78
CA SER A 41 2.15 -11.50 12.10
C SER A 41 0.80 -10.78 12.01
N MET A 42 0.20 -10.50 13.16
CA MET A 42 -1.02 -9.68 13.23
C MET A 42 -0.83 -8.28 12.64
N ALA A 43 0.40 -7.73 12.66
CA ALA A 43 0.69 -6.45 12.03
C ALA A 43 0.38 -6.48 10.52
N ASP A 44 0.77 -7.56 9.85
CA ASP A 44 0.55 -7.74 8.41
C ASP A 44 -0.93 -8.00 8.09
N VAL A 45 -1.64 -8.71 8.97
CA VAL A 45 -3.09 -8.97 8.85
C VAL A 45 -3.88 -7.66 8.86
N ILE A 46 -3.51 -6.71 9.73
CA ILE A 46 -4.20 -5.42 9.86
C ILE A 46 -3.78 -4.45 8.76
N PHE A 47 -2.49 -4.38 8.45
CA PHE A 47 -1.96 -3.40 7.51
C PHE A 47 -2.27 -3.74 6.05
N PHE A 48 -2.10 -5.01 5.65
CA PHE A 48 -2.14 -5.39 4.23
C PHE A 48 -3.48 -5.05 3.55
N PRO A 49 -4.66 -5.30 4.16
CA PRO A 49 -5.94 -4.94 3.53
C PRO A 49 -6.06 -3.44 3.24
N VAL A 50 -5.53 -2.58 4.13
CA VAL A 50 -5.52 -1.13 3.94
C VAL A 50 -4.52 -0.75 2.84
N PHE A 51 -3.31 -1.30 2.90
CA PHE A 51 -2.26 -0.99 1.93
C PHE A 51 -2.62 -1.43 0.51
N ALA A 52 -3.32 -2.56 0.34
CA ALA A 52 -3.67 -3.10 -0.97
C ALA A 52 -4.51 -2.14 -1.84
N PHE A 53 -5.19 -1.16 -1.24
CA PHE A 53 -5.86 -0.09 -1.97
C PHE A 53 -4.89 0.88 -2.66
N LEU A 54 -3.69 1.10 -2.13
CA LEU A 54 -2.77 2.10 -2.69
C LEU A 54 -2.23 1.67 -4.06
N PRO A 55 -1.70 0.43 -4.25
CA PRO A 55 -1.37 -0.07 -5.59
C PRO A 55 -2.59 -0.15 -6.49
N ARG A 56 -3.76 -0.47 -5.92
CA ARG A 56 -5.02 -0.50 -6.66
C ARG A 56 -5.37 0.86 -7.28
N PHE A 57 -4.97 1.98 -6.67
CA PHE A 57 -5.13 3.36 -7.14
C PHE A 57 -3.87 3.98 -7.78
N GLY A 58 -2.91 3.14 -8.18
CA GLY A 58 -1.76 3.57 -8.99
C GLY A 58 -0.54 4.06 -8.21
N LEU A 59 -0.35 3.68 -6.95
CA LEU A 59 0.87 4.00 -6.21
C LEU A 59 2.14 3.53 -6.98
N SER A 60 3.10 4.44 -7.19
CA SER A 60 4.32 4.16 -7.96
C SER A 60 5.26 3.19 -7.24
N LYS A 61 5.67 2.15 -7.96
CA LYS A 61 6.69 1.19 -7.52
C LYS A 61 8.09 1.79 -7.50
N GLU A 62 8.36 2.74 -8.38
CA GLU A 62 9.64 3.42 -8.48
C GLU A 62 9.89 4.31 -7.25
N ARG A 63 8.82 4.91 -6.71
CA ARG A 63 8.90 5.80 -5.52
C ARG A 63 8.88 5.04 -4.19
N TYR A 64 8.19 3.91 -4.13
CA TYR A 64 8.02 3.11 -2.90
C TYR A 64 8.39 1.63 -3.12
N PRO A 65 9.64 1.34 -3.52
CA PRO A 65 10.06 -0.02 -3.90
C PRO A 65 9.95 -1.05 -2.76
N TYR A 66 10.21 -0.69 -1.50
CA TYR A 66 10.17 -1.64 -0.38
C TYR A 66 8.73 -2.01 -0.02
N LEU A 67 7.82 -1.02 0.01
CA LEU A 67 6.39 -1.25 0.18
C LEU A 67 5.80 -2.09 -0.96
N MET A 68 6.20 -1.83 -2.20
CA MET A 68 5.73 -2.62 -3.34
C MET A 68 6.30 -4.04 -3.35
N GLU A 69 7.56 -4.24 -2.96
CA GLU A 69 8.13 -5.58 -2.74
C GLU A 69 7.35 -6.35 -1.66
N TYR A 70 7.06 -5.69 -0.54
CA TYR A 70 6.22 -6.24 0.53
C TYR A 70 4.84 -6.64 -0.01
N TYR A 71 4.17 -5.75 -0.75
CA TYR A 71 2.84 -6.00 -1.30
C TYR A 71 2.81 -7.21 -2.23
N GLU A 72 3.70 -7.27 -3.23
CA GLU A 72 3.72 -8.38 -4.18
C GLU A 72 3.94 -9.71 -3.46
N ARG A 73 4.81 -9.75 -2.46
CA ARG A 73 5.07 -10.97 -1.68
C ARG A 73 3.88 -11.38 -0.80
N VAL A 74 3.25 -10.44 -0.11
CA VAL A 74 2.11 -10.74 0.78
C VAL A 74 0.87 -11.10 -0.01
N LYS A 75 0.64 -10.46 -1.15
CA LYS A 75 -0.44 -10.78 -2.10
C LYS A 75 -0.42 -12.23 -2.55
N GLU A 76 0.76 -12.82 -2.67
CA GLU A 76 0.90 -14.21 -3.12
C GLU A 76 0.52 -15.27 -2.07
N ARG A 77 0.30 -14.88 -0.81
CA ARG A 77 -0.06 -15.82 0.27
C ARG A 77 -1.39 -16.52 -0.03
N PRO A 78 -1.52 -17.84 0.24
CA PRO A 78 -2.77 -18.57 0.02
C PRO A 78 -3.98 -17.93 0.73
N SER A 79 -3.80 -17.49 1.97
CA SER A 79 -4.84 -16.82 2.74
C SER A 79 -5.32 -15.54 2.05
N ILE A 80 -4.40 -14.74 1.52
CA ILE A 80 -4.72 -13.48 0.85
C ILE A 80 -5.42 -13.73 -0.48
N LYS A 81 -4.95 -14.70 -1.27
CA LYS A 81 -5.62 -15.11 -2.52
C LYS A 81 -7.05 -15.59 -2.26
N SER A 82 -7.26 -16.39 -1.21
CA SER A 82 -8.58 -16.91 -0.85
C SER A 82 -9.57 -15.85 -0.38
N THR A 83 -9.08 -14.72 0.14
CA THR A 83 -9.89 -13.61 0.64
C THR A 83 -9.78 -12.37 -0.25
N TRP A 84 -9.21 -12.50 -1.45
CA TRP A 84 -9.06 -11.36 -2.36
C TRP A 84 -10.45 -10.87 -2.78
N PRO A 85 -10.73 -9.56 -2.77
CA PRO A 85 -12.05 -9.06 -3.14
C PRO A 85 -12.39 -9.48 -4.58
N PRO A 86 -13.45 -10.28 -4.82
CA PRO A 86 -13.72 -10.85 -6.14
C PRO A 86 -14.01 -9.76 -7.19
N HIS A 87 -14.70 -8.69 -6.79
CA HIS A 87 -15.00 -7.54 -7.63
C HIS A 87 -13.75 -6.74 -8.06
N TRP A 88 -12.57 -7.00 -7.50
CA TRP A 88 -11.32 -6.39 -7.97
C TRP A 88 -10.73 -7.11 -9.20
N LEU A 89 -11.15 -8.36 -9.46
CA LEU A 89 -10.71 -9.14 -10.62
C LEU A 89 -11.41 -8.70 -11.91
N GLU A 90 -12.67 -8.30 -11.80
CA GLU A 90 -13.53 -7.94 -12.93
C GLU A 90 -13.19 -6.57 -13.53
N LYS A 91 -12.59 -5.69 -12.72
CA LYS A 91 -12.36 -4.31 -13.11
C LYS A 91 -11.02 -3.86 -12.54
N ALA A 92 -10.03 -3.66 -13.42
CA ALA A 92 -8.76 -3.01 -13.10
C ALA A 92 -8.91 -1.48 -12.97
N THR A 93 -10.05 -0.94 -12.52
CA THR A 93 -10.20 0.52 -12.39
C THR A 93 -9.67 1.02 -11.07
N GLY A 94 -8.38 1.32 -11.06
CA GLY A 94 -7.86 2.30 -10.13
C GLY A 94 -7.91 3.56 -10.94
N GLU A 95 -8.67 4.55 -10.52
CA GLU A 95 -8.31 5.89 -10.94
C GLU A 95 -6.83 6.06 -10.60
N ASP A 96 -6.01 6.56 -11.53
CA ASP A 96 -4.57 6.80 -11.32
C ASP A 96 -4.33 7.96 -10.33
N THR A 97 -5.20 8.11 -9.33
CA THR A 97 -5.25 9.21 -8.38
C THR A 97 -3.97 9.30 -7.54
N LEU A 98 -3.24 8.20 -7.39
CA LEU A 98 -1.99 8.14 -6.62
C LEU A 98 -0.72 8.04 -7.47
N LYS A 99 -0.80 8.09 -8.81
CA LYS A 99 0.39 7.93 -9.67
C LYS A 99 1.46 9.00 -9.46
N ASP A 100 1.04 10.19 -9.06
CA ASP A 100 1.90 11.37 -8.93
C ASP A 100 2.45 11.57 -7.51
N LEU A 101 1.97 10.77 -6.53
CA LEU A 101 2.46 10.77 -5.14
C LEU A 101 3.88 10.22 -5.03
#